data_AF-A0A2E8HIC7-F1
#
_entry.id   AF-A0A2E8HIC7-F1
#
_cell.length_a   1.000
_cell.length_b   1.000
_cell.length_c   1.000
_cell.angle_alpha   90.00
_cell.angle_beta   90.00
_cell.angle_gamma   90.00
#
_symmetry.space_group_name_H-M   'P 1'
#
loop_
_entity.id
_entity.type
_entity.pdbx_description
1 polymer ?
#
loop_
_entity_poly.entity_id
_entity_poly.type
_entity_poly.pdbx_seq_one_letter_code
_entity_poly.pdbx_strand_id
1 'polypeptide(L)'
;MSIPITLIIDDPAPLINVYWWHAAEMQETGSPTLASGEPVARTIPVDFLRRFADIISHRVIKGKFSVLPYPAGLGAITDGWPGCDERELNAWLDVARQSITPLMDITPEILTHAKTLDLDSLTLLPENERVWSRHQTAATMTPYISYALEILNAVDLQATGVTSPWDFGIDVEAEYQLAIRDAMRQVNDRTQIWYFLHQENEKTDFHSRVVYRRENDWQVSLYSQVGDNLWNTMNSLETGTDYVSSVADDYLSEDGTSGRLAELFDAGTPIVWCTHWQSLYANGRATGLQALDEICRRVDALWGDEIEWMKCSELAAMIAAPTGERNETR
;
A
#
# COMPACT_ATOMS: atom_id res chain seq x y z
N MET A 1 24.46 -3.40 12.22
CA MET A 1 23.06 -2.93 12.34
C MET A 1 22.40 -3.41 11.07
N SER A 2 21.32 -4.18 11.18
CA SER A 2 20.52 -4.63 10.04
C SER A 2 19.95 -3.42 9.29
N ILE A 3 19.89 -3.49 7.97
CA ILE A 3 19.24 -2.48 7.12
C ILE A 3 17.73 -2.72 7.18
N PRO A 4 16.92 -1.74 7.64
CA PRO A 4 15.47 -1.92 7.66
C PRO A 4 14.90 -2.04 6.25
N ILE A 5 13.97 -2.96 6.07
CA ILE A 5 13.28 -3.19 4.80
C ILE A 5 11.76 -3.28 5.03
N THR A 6 11.00 -2.61 4.18
CA THR A 6 9.54 -2.47 4.33
C THR A 6 8.86 -2.54 2.97
N LEU A 7 7.88 -3.43 2.85
CA LEU A 7 7.07 -3.61 1.64
C LEU A 7 5.69 -2.95 1.81
N ILE A 8 5.36 -2.03 0.92
CA ILE A 8 4.06 -1.38 0.79
C ILE A 8 3.25 -2.10 -0.30
N ILE A 9 2.08 -2.60 0.07
CA ILE A 9 1.09 -3.14 -0.86
C ILE A 9 -0.07 -2.15 -0.99
N ASP A 10 -0.10 -1.44 -2.13
CA ASP A 10 -1.15 -0.48 -2.48
C ASP A 10 -2.31 -1.18 -3.19
N ASP A 11 -3.51 -0.63 -3.01
CA ASP A 11 -4.75 -0.99 -3.71
C ASP A 11 -5.46 -2.33 -3.41
N PRO A 12 -5.16 -3.15 -2.37
CA PRO A 12 -6.04 -4.27 -2.08
C PRO A 12 -7.43 -3.78 -1.70
N ALA A 13 -8.38 -4.15 -2.54
CA ALA A 13 -9.79 -3.85 -2.40
C ALA A 13 -10.55 -5.17 -2.23
N PRO A 14 -11.37 -5.33 -1.18
CA PRO A 14 -12.15 -6.55 -1.00
C PRO A 14 -13.00 -6.86 -2.23
N LEU A 15 -12.82 -8.08 -2.78
CA LEU A 15 -13.56 -8.69 -3.89
C LEU A 15 -13.52 -7.98 -5.24
N ILE A 16 -12.98 -6.78 -5.35
CA ILE A 16 -12.91 -6.03 -6.61
C ILE A 16 -11.46 -5.83 -7.07
N ASN A 17 -11.30 -5.66 -8.37
CA ASN A 17 -10.06 -5.11 -8.93
C ASN A 17 -10.28 -3.61 -9.15
N VAL A 18 -9.79 -2.75 -8.26
CA VAL A 18 -10.03 -1.30 -8.37
C VAL A 18 -9.47 -0.72 -9.67
N TYR A 19 -8.40 -1.33 -10.22
CA TYR A 19 -7.84 -0.96 -11.51
C TYR A 19 -8.84 -1.08 -12.67
N TRP A 20 -9.88 -1.92 -12.55
CA TRP A 20 -10.96 -1.95 -13.55
C TRP A 20 -11.63 -0.57 -13.70
N TRP A 21 -11.86 0.15 -12.59
CA TRP A 21 -12.44 1.49 -12.61
C TRP A 21 -11.47 2.51 -13.18
N HIS A 22 -10.18 2.41 -12.84
CA HIS A 22 -9.14 3.28 -13.39
C HIS A 22 -9.03 3.12 -14.90
N ALA A 23 -8.97 1.87 -15.38
CA ALA A 23 -8.89 1.57 -16.81
C ALA A 23 -10.17 1.98 -17.55
N ALA A 24 -11.36 1.80 -16.95
CA ALA A 24 -12.63 2.26 -17.51
C ALA A 24 -12.69 3.78 -17.66
N GLU A 25 -12.18 4.52 -16.67
CA GLU A 25 -12.07 5.98 -16.71
C GLU A 25 -11.08 6.44 -17.78
N MET A 26 -9.87 5.86 -17.81
CA MET A 26 -8.82 6.22 -18.77
C MET A 26 -9.19 5.91 -20.23
N GLN A 27 -9.95 4.83 -20.47
CA GLN A 27 -10.35 4.38 -21.80
C GLN A 27 -11.77 4.82 -22.19
N GLU A 28 -12.47 5.55 -21.31
CA GLU A 28 -13.84 6.01 -21.50
C GLU A 28 -14.81 4.90 -21.95
N THR A 29 -14.72 3.72 -21.32
CA THR A 29 -15.44 2.51 -21.74
C THR A 29 -15.93 1.67 -20.57
N GLY A 30 -17.04 0.96 -20.77
CA GLY A 30 -17.55 -0.04 -19.82
C GLY A 30 -16.89 -1.42 -19.93
N SER A 31 -15.95 -1.59 -20.85
CA SER A 31 -15.23 -2.84 -21.11
C SER A 31 -13.74 -2.57 -21.31
N PRO A 32 -13.03 -2.09 -20.28
CA PRO A 32 -11.62 -1.74 -20.42
C PRO A 32 -10.77 -2.97 -20.68
N THR A 33 -9.67 -2.79 -21.41
CA THR A 33 -8.69 -3.83 -21.71
C THR A 33 -7.31 -3.48 -21.19
N LEU A 34 -6.51 -4.50 -20.86
CA LEU A 34 -5.08 -4.35 -20.60
C LEU A 34 -4.32 -4.04 -21.89
N ALA A 35 -3.05 -3.65 -21.77
CA ALA A 35 -2.17 -3.48 -22.93
C ALA A 35 -2.02 -4.77 -23.76
N SER A 36 -2.18 -5.95 -23.12
CA SER A 36 -2.23 -7.26 -23.78
C SER A 36 -3.48 -7.48 -24.64
N GLY A 37 -4.50 -6.61 -24.55
CA GLY A 37 -5.79 -6.72 -25.22
C GLY A 37 -6.84 -7.54 -24.47
N GLU A 38 -6.48 -8.16 -23.34
CA GLU A 38 -7.44 -8.88 -22.50
C GLU A 38 -8.37 -7.92 -21.76
N PRO A 39 -9.66 -8.27 -21.54
CA PRO A 39 -10.51 -7.53 -20.63
C PRO A 39 -9.90 -7.47 -19.23
N VAL A 40 -9.96 -6.30 -18.60
CA VAL A 40 -9.54 -6.17 -17.20
C VAL A 40 -10.50 -6.99 -16.33
N ALA A 41 -9.96 -7.88 -15.50
CA ALA A 41 -10.73 -8.64 -14.53
C ALA A 41 -11.36 -7.65 -13.55
N ARG A 42 -12.66 -7.79 -13.32
CA ARG A 42 -13.41 -6.88 -12.43
C ARG A 42 -13.26 -7.23 -10.95
N THR A 43 -12.88 -8.45 -10.65
CA THR A 43 -12.81 -9.02 -9.29
C THR A 43 -11.48 -9.71 -9.07
N ILE A 44 -11.03 -9.71 -7.81
CA ILE A 44 -9.87 -10.48 -7.36
C ILE A 44 -10.38 -11.47 -6.29
N PRO A 45 -10.21 -12.79 -6.50
CA PRO A 45 -10.76 -13.79 -5.59
C PRO A 45 -10.02 -13.82 -4.25
N VAL A 46 -10.72 -14.21 -3.18
CA VAL A 46 -10.12 -14.36 -1.83
C VAL A 46 -8.96 -15.36 -1.81
N ASP A 47 -8.97 -16.37 -2.69
CA ASP A 47 -7.86 -17.32 -2.82
C ASP A 47 -6.55 -16.65 -3.23
N PHE A 48 -6.59 -15.54 -3.97
CA PHE A 48 -5.39 -14.77 -4.27
C PHE A 48 -4.81 -14.11 -3.00
N LEU A 49 -5.68 -13.53 -2.16
CA LEU A 49 -5.27 -12.98 -0.86
C LEU A 49 -4.65 -14.07 0.04
N ARG A 50 -5.22 -15.28 0.08
CA ARG A 50 -4.66 -16.41 0.85
C ARG A 50 -3.26 -16.77 0.39
N ARG A 51 -3.04 -16.87 -0.93
CA ARG A 51 -1.70 -17.15 -1.49
C ARG A 51 -0.68 -16.08 -1.15
N PHE A 52 -1.09 -14.80 -1.22
CA PHE A 52 -0.24 -13.70 -0.78
C PHE A 52 0.09 -13.80 0.71
N ALA A 53 -0.92 -14.08 1.56
CA ALA A 53 -0.74 -14.25 2.99
C ALA A 53 0.24 -15.39 3.34
N ASP A 54 0.18 -16.50 2.60
CA ASP A 54 1.11 -17.63 2.77
C ASP A 54 2.57 -17.21 2.48
N ILE A 55 2.80 -16.43 1.42
CA ILE A 55 4.14 -15.95 1.04
C ILE A 55 4.72 -15.04 2.13
N ILE A 56 3.96 -14.03 2.56
CA ILE A 56 4.46 -13.09 3.58
C ILE A 56 4.70 -13.78 4.92
N SER A 57 3.88 -14.77 5.26
CA SER A 57 4.03 -15.57 6.48
C SER A 57 5.26 -16.46 6.44
N HIS A 58 5.46 -17.19 5.34
CA HIS A 58 6.61 -18.08 5.16
C HIS A 58 7.95 -17.33 5.25
N ARG A 59 8.00 -16.11 4.70
CA ARG A 59 9.22 -15.28 4.64
C ARG A 59 9.32 -14.24 5.74
N VAL A 60 8.28 -14.12 6.58
CA VAL A 60 8.16 -13.09 7.63
C VAL A 60 8.31 -11.66 7.05
N ILE A 61 7.79 -11.45 5.84
CA ILE A 61 7.80 -10.14 5.18
C ILE A 61 6.89 -9.20 5.94
N LYS A 62 7.41 -8.02 6.29
CA LYS A 62 6.65 -6.97 6.96
C LYS A 62 6.52 -5.71 6.12
N GLY A 63 5.52 -4.92 6.47
CA GLY A 63 5.33 -3.60 5.92
C GLY A 63 3.92 -3.10 6.12
N LYS A 64 3.22 -2.81 5.02
CA LYS A 64 1.85 -2.29 5.03
C LYS A 64 1.01 -2.91 3.93
N PHE A 65 -0.25 -3.17 4.26
CA PHE A 65 -1.28 -3.63 3.35
C PHE A 65 -2.47 -2.66 3.37
N SER A 66 -2.84 -2.12 2.21
CA SER A 66 -4.05 -1.31 2.12
C SER A 66 -5.31 -2.16 2.21
N VAL A 67 -6.35 -1.64 2.85
CA VAL A 67 -7.70 -2.20 2.83
C VAL A 67 -8.63 -1.07 2.41
N LEU A 68 -9.16 -1.15 1.19
CA LEU A 68 -9.99 -0.08 0.67
C LEU A 68 -11.36 -0.06 1.39
N PRO A 69 -11.70 1.01 2.16
CA PRO A 69 -12.88 0.96 3.03
C PRO A 69 -14.20 1.04 2.28
N TYR A 70 -14.23 1.73 1.14
CA TYR A 70 -15.43 1.91 0.31
C TYR A 70 -15.12 1.60 -1.16
N PRO A 71 -14.85 0.33 -1.51
CA PRO A 71 -14.21 -0.05 -2.76
C PRO A 71 -14.90 0.54 -4.00
N ALA A 72 -14.17 1.39 -4.73
CA ALA A 72 -14.62 2.08 -5.94
C ALA A 72 -15.95 2.84 -5.82
N GLY A 73 -16.33 3.25 -4.60
CA GLY A 73 -17.59 3.94 -4.37
C GLY A 73 -18.83 3.04 -4.39
N LEU A 74 -18.67 1.71 -4.30
CA LEU A 74 -19.79 0.76 -4.39
C LEU A 74 -20.58 0.61 -3.09
N GLY A 75 -19.88 0.58 -1.95
CA GLY A 75 -20.44 0.39 -0.61
C GLY A 75 -19.32 0.26 0.41
N ALA A 76 -19.61 0.54 1.68
CA ALA A 76 -18.67 0.32 2.78
C ALA A 76 -18.48 -1.19 3.01
N ILE A 77 -17.26 -1.61 3.34
CA ILE A 77 -16.94 -3.02 3.62
C ILE A 77 -17.65 -3.58 4.87
N THR A 78 -18.28 -2.73 5.67
CA THR A 78 -19.16 -3.10 6.79
C THR A 78 -20.50 -3.66 6.33
N ASP A 79 -21.02 -3.15 5.21
CA ASP A 79 -22.38 -3.40 4.74
C ASP A 79 -22.41 -4.15 3.39
N GLY A 80 -21.30 -4.14 2.66
CA GLY A 80 -21.21 -4.62 1.30
C GLY A 80 -21.89 -3.66 0.31
N TRP A 81 -22.20 -4.16 -0.88
CA TRP A 81 -22.82 -3.40 -1.96
C TRP A 81 -23.70 -4.30 -2.83
N PRO A 82 -24.56 -3.75 -3.70
CA PRO A 82 -25.37 -4.56 -4.61
C PRO A 82 -24.50 -5.51 -5.46
N GLY A 83 -24.72 -6.82 -5.30
CA GLY A 83 -23.94 -7.86 -5.98
C GLY A 83 -22.68 -8.32 -5.23
N CYS A 84 -22.40 -7.80 -4.05
CA CYS A 84 -21.35 -8.31 -3.15
C CYS A 84 -21.76 -9.66 -2.57
N ASP A 85 -20.86 -10.65 -2.62
CA ASP A 85 -21.02 -11.90 -1.87
C ASP A 85 -20.53 -11.67 -0.43
N GLU A 86 -21.47 -11.53 0.51
CA GLU A 86 -21.17 -11.29 1.93
C GLU A 86 -20.27 -12.38 2.54
N ARG A 87 -20.40 -13.64 2.10
CA ARG A 87 -19.58 -14.73 2.62
C ARG A 87 -18.14 -14.59 2.15
N GLU A 88 -17.92 -14.26 0.88
CA GLU A 88 -16.58 -13.98 0.34
C GLU A 88 -15.99 -12.71 0.98
N LEU A 89 -16.79 -11.66 1.21
CA LEU A 89 -16.33 -10.43 1.86
C LEU A 89 -15.85 -10.73 3.28
N ASN A 90 -16.64 -11.45 4.07
CA ASN A 90 -16.24 -11.87 5.41
C ASN A 90 -14.99 -12.76 5.39
N ALA A 91 -14.88 -13.69 4.44
CA ALA A 91 -13.69 -14.51 4.29
C ALA A 91 -12.45 -13.69 3.94
N TRP A 92 -12.58 -12.64 3.11
CA TRP A 92 -11.51 -11.71 2.81
C TRP A 92 -11.06 -10.96 4.07
N LEU A 93 -12.01 -10.41 4.83
CA LEU A 93 -11.75 -9.67 6.06
C LEU A 93 -11.11 -10.56 7.13
N ASP A 94 -11.54 -11.82 7.25
CA ASP A 94 -10.94 -12.78 8.17
C ASP A 94 -9.47 -13.06 7.83
N VAL A 95 -9.12 -13.22 6.55
CA VAL A 95 -7.72 -13.39 6.13
C VAL A 95 -6.91 -12.13 6.41
N ALA A 96 -7.46 -10.94 6.13
CA ALA A 96 -6.82 -9.68 6.46
C ALA A 96 -6.50 -9.61 7.97
N ARG A 97 -7.50 -9.86 8.82
CA ARG A 97 -7.33 -9.84 10.28
C ARG A 97 -6.31 -10.86 10.77
N GLN A 98 -6.42 -12.11 10.34
CA GLN A 98 -5.69 -13.23 10.95
C GLN A 98 -4.29 -13.42 10.36
N SER A 99 -4.12 -13.13 9.07
CA SER A 99 -2.91 -13.49 8.34
C SER A 99 -2.13 -12.29 7.82
N ILE A 100 -2.77 -11.11 7.63
CA ILE A 100 -2.09 -9.90 7.16
C ILE A 100 -1.66 -9.01 8.32
N THR A 101 -2.58 -8.62 9.22
CA THR A 101 -2.28 -7.69 10.33
C THR A 101 -1.08 -8.07 11.23
N PRO A 102 -0.77 -9.38 11.47
CA PRO A 102 0.38 -9.73 12.29
C PRO A 102 1.70 -9.23 11.70
N LEU A 103 1.81 -9.17 10.38
CA LEU A 103 3.04 -8.86 9.65
C LEU A 103 3.01 -7.48 8.99
N MET A 104 1.82 -6.97 8.67
CA MET A 104 1.67 -5.71 7.96
C MET A 104 0.75 -4.77 8.73
N ASP A 105 1.11 -3.48 8.73
CA ASP A 105 0.19 -2.43 9.12
C ASP A 105 -0.98 -2.33 8.15
N ILE A 106 -2.18 -2.07 8.68
CA ILE A 106 -3.33 -1.74 7.84
C ILE A 106 -3.38 -0.23 7.65
N THR A 107 -3.70 0.17 6.41
CA THR A 107 -4.04 1.55 6.08
C THR A 107 -5.27 1.59 5.19
N PRO A 108 -6.07 2.67 5.22
CA PRO A 108 -6.88 2.99 4.07
C PRO A 108 -5.96 3.40 2.90
N GLU A 109 -6.41 3.16 1.67
CA GLU A 109 -5.88 3.81 0.45
C GLU A 109 -6.80 4.97 0.05
N ILE A 110 -7.11 5.76 1.09
CA ILE A 110 -8.24 6.66 1.39
C ILE A 110 -9.57 6.39 0.65
N LEU A 111 -10.66 6.44 1.41
CA LEU A 111 -12.02 5.97 1.14
C LEU A 111 -12.32 5.11 -0.11
N THR A 112 -12.38 5.67 -1.33
CA THR A 112 -12.94 4.97 -2.50
C THR A 112 -11.92 4.50 -3.54
N HIS A 113 -10.73 5.11 -3.58
CA HIS A 113 -9.75 5.03 -4.66
C HIS A 113 -10.39 5.19 -6.06
N ALA A 114 -11.41 6.03 -6.14
CA ALA A 114 -12.18 6.34 -7.35
C ALA A 114 -12.85 7.71 -7.21
N LYS A 115 -14.15 7.82 -7.48
CA LYS A 115 -14.91 9.06 -7.29
C LYS A 115 -15.07 9.39 -5.82
N THR A 116 -15.03 10.68 -5.51
CA THR A 116 -15.22 11.20 -4.15
C THR A 116 -16.61 10.86 -3.64
N LEU A 117 -16.70 10.39 -2.39
CA LEU A 117 -17.98 10.21 -1.70
C LEU A 117 -18.42 11.50 -1.00
N ASP A 118 -19.62 11.98 -1.30
CA ASP A 118 -20.27 13.00 -0.49
C ASP A 118 -20.76 12.36 0.82
N LEU A 119 -20.24 12.80 1.97
CA LEU A 119 -20.53 12.16 3.26
C LEU A 119 -21.94 12.44 3.79
N ASP A 120 -22.59 13.51 3.34
CA ASP A 120 -23.94 13.88 3.81
C ASP A 120 -25.00 13.01 3.12
N SER A 121 -24.82 12.76 1.84
CA SER A 121 -25.75 12.01 0.99
C SER A 121 -25.35 10.56 0.73
N LEU A 122 -24.08 10.21 0.98
CA LEU A 122 -23.44 8.95 0.60
C LEU A 122 -23.57 8.67 -0.91
N THR A 123 -23.43 9.72 -1.72
CA THR A 123 -23.45 9.62 -3.18
C THR A 123 -22.12 10.06 -3.79
N LEU A 124 -21.79 9.52 -4.97
CA LEU A 124 -20.54 9.86 -5.63
C LEU A 124 -20.61 11.21 -6.33
N LEU A 125 -19.66 12.09 -6.03
CA LEU A 125 -19.42 13.31 -6.77
C LEU A 125 -18.84 13.00 -8.16
N PRO A 126 -19.05 13.88 -9.15
CA PRO A 126 -18.48 13.73 -10.49
C PRO A 126 -16.99 14.10 -10.55
N GLU A 127 -16.23 13.83 -9.50
CA GLU A 127 -14.80 14.16 -9.36
C GLU A 127 -14.09 13.00 -8.66
N ASN A 128 -12.94 12.57 -9.22
CA ASN A 128 -12.07 11.58 -8.59
C ASN A 128 -11.49 12.13 -7.29
N GLU A 129 -11.44 11.33 -6.22
CA GLU A 129 -11.02 11.81 -4.89
C GLU A 129 -9.59 12.32 -4.84
N ARG A 130 -8.71 11.81 -5.72
CA ARG A 130 -7.37 12.36 -5.87
C ARG A 130 -7.39 13.81 -6.37
N VAL A 131 -8.36 14.16 -7.21
CA VAL A 131 -8.48 15.51 -7.80
C VAL A 131 -9.16 16.42 -6.79
N TRP A 132 -10.26 15.92 -6.22
CA TRP A 132 -11.00 16.61 -5.17
C TRP A 132 -10.11 17.05 -4.02
N SER A 133 -9.28 16.13 -3.50
CA SER A 133 -8.41 16.37 -2.33
C SER A 133 -7.38 17.48 -2.54
N ARG A 134 -6.95 17.74 -3.78
CA ARG A 134 -5.92 18.74 -4.11
C ARG A 134 -6.36 20.19 -3.92
N HIS A 135 -7.65 20.43 -3.73
CA HIS A 135 -8.19 21.77 -3.47
C HIS A 135 -9.01 21.84 -2.17
N GLN A 136 -8.84 20.86 -1.28
CA GLN A 136 -9.50 20.84 0.04
C GLN A 136 -8.65 21.46 1.16
N THR A 137 -9.30 21.68 2.29
CA THR A 137 -8.67 22.05 3.56
C THR A 137 -8.71 20.89 4.55
N ALA A 138 -7.98 21.00 5.66
CA ALA A 138 -8.03 20.04 6.74
C ALA A 138 -9.45 19.90 7.30
N ALA A 139 -10.24 20.97 7.33
CA ALA A 139 -11.63 20.94 7.81
C ALA A 139 -12.52 20.00 6.97
N THR A 140 -12.25 19.87 5.66
CA THR A 140 -12.98 18.97 4.78
C THR A 140 -12.36 17.57 4.75
N MET A 141 -11.03 17.47 4.72
CA MET A 141 -10.34 16.17 4.61
C MET A 141 -10.40 15.37 5.91
N THR A 142 -10.41 16.02 7.08
CA THR A 142 -10.49 15.33 8.38
C THR A 142 -11.70 14.40 8.48
N PRO A 143 -12.95 14.85 8.25
CA PRO A 143 -14.10 13.95 8.30
C PRO A 143 -14.07 12.86 7.21
N TYR A 144 -13.53 13.15 6.02
CA TYR A 144 -13.39 12.16 4.93
C TYR A 144 -12.43 11.02 5.31
N ILE A 145 -11.26 11.37 5.86
CA ILE A 145 -10.29 10.40 6.37
C ILE A 145 -10.85 9.68 7.60
N SER A 146 -11.54 10.40 8.49
CA SER A 146 -12.15 9.81 9.69
C SER A 146 -13.16 8.73 9.33
N TYR A 147 -14.02 8.98 8.34
CA TYR A 147 -15.00 8.00 7.87
C TYR A 147 -14.34 6.73 7.31
N ALA A 148 -13.24 6.86 6.56
CA ALA A 148 -12.44 5.74 6.11
C ALA A 148 -11.88 4.92 7.29
N LEU A 149 -11.36 5.58 8.33
CA LEU A 149 -10.83 4.93 9.53
C LEU A 149 -11.94 4.26 10.36
N GLU A 150 -13.11 4.88 10.48
CA GLU A 150 -14.27 4.35 11.20
C GLU A 150 -14.76 3.04 10.58
N ILE A 151 -14.85 2.98 9.23
CA ILE A 151 -15.19 1.75 8.51
C ILE A 151 -14.17 0.64 8.81
N LEU A 152 -12.87 0.95 8.78
CA LEU A 152 -11.83 -0.03 9.08
C LEU A 152 -11.90 -0.51 10.53
N ASN A 153 -12.16 0.38 11.49
CA ASN A 153 -12.35 0.00 12.89
C ASN A 153 -13.57 -0.89 13.08
N ALA A 154 -14.66 -0.63 12.37
CA ALA A 154 -15.89 -1.41 12.46
C ALA A 154 -15.73 -2.87 11.98
N VAL A 155 -14.68 -3.17 11.22
CA VAL A 155 -14.33 -4.53 10.78
C VAL A 155 -13.05 -5.07 11.46
N ASP A 156 -12.66 -4.46 12.59
CA ASP A 156 -11.51 -4.84 13.42
C ASP A 156 -10.16 -4.76 12.68
N LEU A 157 -10.00 -3.77 11.80
CA LEU A 157 -8.79 -3.51 11.01
C LEU A 157 -8.23 -2.10 11.29
N GLN A 158 -8.03 -1.78 12.57
CA GLN A 158 -7.55 -0.46 13.00
C GLN A 158 -6.24 -0.05 12.31
N ALA A 159 -6.28 1.09 11.62
CA ALA A 159 -5.13 1.59 10.87
C ALA A 159 -4.09 2.29 11.76
N THR A 160 -2.81 2.18 11.38
CA THR A 160 -1.67 2.80 12.09
C THR A 160 -1.13 4.06 11.39
N GLY A 161 -1.53 4.25 10.13
CA GLY A 161 -1.23 5.39 9.28
C GLY A 161 -2.24 5.47 8.13
N VAL A 162 -1.93 6.24 7.09
CA VAL A 162 -2.75 6.31 5.86
C VAL A 162 -1.90 6.21 4.61
N THR A 163 -2.49 5.71 3.52
CA THR A 163 -1.86 5.70 2.20
C THR A 163 -2.72 6.54 1.24
N SER A 164 -2.06 7.28 0.36
CA SER A 164 -2.66 8.32 -0.47
C SER A 164 -2.88 7.79 -1.89
N PRO A 165 -4.13 7.69 -2.37
CA PRO A 165 -4.39 7.19 -3.72
C PRO A 165 -3.78 8.13 -4.76
N TRP A 166 -2.77 7.63 -5.46
CA TRP A 166 -1.92 8.33 -6.41
C TRP A 166 -1.26 9.60 -5.84
N ASP A 167 -1.95 10.74 -5.89
CA ASP A 167 -1.44 12.02 -5.41
C ASP A 167 -2.45 12.80 -4.57
N PHE A 168 -3.29 12.06 -3.85
CA PHE A 168 -4.26 12.61 -2.91
C PHE A 168 -3.61 13.63 -1.97
N GLY A 169 -4.16 14.85 -1.99
CA GLY A 169 -3.70 15.95 -1.13
C GLY A 169 -2.34 16.57 -1.50
N ILE A 170 -1.70 16.19 -2.63
CA ILE A 170 -0.33 16.64 -2.96
C ILE A 170 -0.18 18.17 -3.07
N ASP A 171 -1.18 18.87 -3.63
CA ASP A 171 -1.13 20.33 -3.81
C ASP A 171 -1.42 21.10 -2.52
N VAL A 172 -1.96 20.42 -1.51
CA VAL A 172 -2.34 20.97 -0.21
C VAL A 172 -1.77 20.12 0.92
N GLU A 173 -0.54 19.61 0.76
CA GLU A 173 0.03 18.58 1.64
C GLU A 173 0.05 19.02 3.12
N ALA A 174 0.23 20.30 3.41
CA ALA A 174 0.14 20.81 4.77
C ALA A 174 -1.26 20.62 5.39
N GLU A 175 -2.32 20.91 4.63
CA GLU A 175 -3.71 20.65 5.05
C GLU A 175 -3.97 19.15 5.18
N TYR A 176 -3.41 18.34 4.29
CA TYR A 176 -3.53 16.90 4.35
C TYR A 176 -2.84 16.30 5.59
N GLN A 177 -1.61 16.74 5.89
CA GLN A 177 -0.89 16.34 7.10
C GLN A 177 -1.67 16.69 8.37
N LEU A 178 -2.24 17.90 8.44
CA LEU A 178 -3.13 18.32 9.53
C LEU A 178 -4.34 17.37 9.63
N ALA A 179 -5.01 17.11 8.52
CA ALA A 179 -6.20 16.26 8.46
C ALA A 179 -5.95 14.83 8.94
N ILE A 180 -4.83 14.22 8.54
CA ILE A 180 -4.45 12.88 8.98
C ILE A 180 -4.26 12.86 10.50
N ARG A 181 -3.52 13.84 11.06
CA ARG A 181 -3.28 13.90 12.51
C ARG A 181 -4.59 14.04 13.29
N ASP A 182 -5.48 14.90 12.82
CA ASP A 182 -6.74 15.15 13.51
C ASP A 182 -7.66 13.93 13.40
N ALA A 183 -7.77 13.30 12.23
CA ALA A 183 -8.56 12.08 12.01
C ALA A 183 -8.03 10.90 12.84
N MET A 184 -6.73 10.63 12.81
CA MET A 184 -6.11 9.54 13.58
C MET A 184 -6.26 9.73 15.09
N ARG A 185 -6.18 10.98 15.57
CA ARG A 185 -6.44 11.29 16.99
C ARG A 185 -7.90 11.11 17.35
N GLN A 186 -8.82 11.58 16.50
CA GLN A 186 -10.27 11.50 16.75
C GLN A 186 -10.79 10.07 16.75
N VAL A 187 -10.35 9.24 15.80
CA VAL A 187 -10.91 7.90 15.57
C VAL A 187 -10.13 6.80 16.29
N ASN A 188 -8.79 6.90 16.33
CA ASN A 188 -7.90 5.84 16.85
C ASN A 188 -7.14 6.24 18.12
N ASP A 189 -7.35 7.45 18.66
CA ASP A 189 -6.57 8.01 19.78
C ASP A 189 -5.05 7.90 19.57
N ARG A 190 -4.61 8.07 18.31
CA ARG A 190 -3.22 7.84 17.90
C ARG A 190 -2.53 9.13 17.52
N THR A 191 -1.39 9.40 18.16
CA THR A 191 -0.59 10.62 17.90
C THR A 191 0.81 10.34 17.34
N GLN A 192 1.16 9.06 17.25
CA GLN A 192 2.38 8.53 16.63
C GLN A 192 1.98 7.82 15.35
N ILE A 193 2.08 8.54 14.24
CA ILE A 193 1.46 8.15 12.98
C ILE A 193 2.40 8.37 11.80
N TRP A 194 2.01 7.84 10.67
CA TRP A 194 2.76 7.95 9.44
C TRP A 194 1.81 8.01 8.25
N TYR A 195 2.32 8.46 7.11
CA TYR A 195 1.60 8.40 5.85
C TYR A 195 2.55 8.13 4.68
N PHE A 196 2.01 7.53 3.62
CA PHE A 196 2.70 7.35 2.35
C PHE A 196 2.00 8.18 1.27
N LEU A 197 2.81 8.91 0.50
CA LEU A 197 2.36 9.77 -0.61
C LEU A 197 3.42 9.88 -1.70
N HIS A 198 4.71 9.85 -1.32
CA HIS A 198 5.79 10.22 -2.20
C HIS A 198 6.63 9.02 -2.65
N GLN A 199 7.26 9.17 -3.82
CA GLN A 199 8.26 8.24 -4.34
C GLN A 199 9.50 9.02 -4.79
N GLU A 200 10.69 8.45 -4.56
CA GLU A 200 11.98 8.93 -5.07
C GLU A 200 12.77 7.71 -5.58
N ASN A 201 12.62 7.43 -6.86
CA ASN A 201 13.05 6.16 -7.46
C ASN A 201 14.40 6.26 -8.18
N GLU A 202 15.04 7.43 -8.19
CA GLU A 202 16.30 7.66 -8.89
C GLU A 202 17.49 7.63 -7.93
N LYS A 203 17.42 8.42 -6.85
CA LYS A 203 18.52 8.56 -5.89
C LYS A 203 18.47 7.50 -4.80
N THR A 204 19.61 7.23 -4.16
CA THR A 204 19.72 6.32 -3.02
C THR A 204 19.64 7.04 -1.67
N ASP A 205 19.44 8.36 -1.66
CA ASP A 205 19.25 9.13 -0.42
C ASP A 205 17.97 8.70 0.30
N PHE A 206 18.02 8.55 1.62
CA PHE A 206 16.84 8.21 2.41
C PHE A 206 15.96 9.45 2.66
N HIS A 207 14.80 9.52 2.01
CA HIS A 207 13.92 10.69 2.04
C HIS A 207 12.83 10.66 3.12
N SER A 208 12.52 9.49 3.68
CA SER A 208 11.49 9.37 4.71
C SER A 208 11.89 10.17 5.96
N ARG A 209 10.96 10.97 6.49
CA ARG A 209 11.29 12.01 7.49
C ARG A 209 10.13 12.36 8.40
N VAL A 210 10.45 12.87 9.58
CA VAL A 210 9.49 13.49 10.49
C VAL A 210 9.02 14.82 9.89
N VAL A 211 7.71 14.95 9.66
CA VAL A 211 7.08 16.19 9.15
C VAL A 211 6.38 16.99 10.24
N TYR A 212 6.06 16.35 11.37
CA TYR A 212 5.52 17.00 12.56
C TYR A 212 6.08 16.36 13.82
N ARG A 213 6.40 17.18 14.83
CA ARG A 213 6.78 16.73 16.16
C ARG A 213 6.32 17.71 17.23
N ARG A 214 5.74 17.17 18.30
CA ARG A 214 5.47 17.89 19.55
C ARG A 214 5.50 16.91 20.71
N GLU A 215 6.49 17.04 21.60
CA GLU A 215 6.68 16.11 22.71
C GLU A 215 6.77 14.65 22.21
N ASN A 216 5.83 13.79 22.60
CA ASN A 216 5.73 12.40 22.16
C ASN A 216 4.90 12.18 20.90
N ASP A 217 4.25 13.23 20.39
CA ASP A 217 3.45 13.19 19.17
C ASP A 217 4.36 13.41 17.95
N TRP A 218 4.23 12.55 16.94
CA TRP A 218 4.98 12.69 15.71
C TRP A 218 4.22 12.15 14.50
N GLN A 219 4.52 12.73 13.34
CA GLN A 219 4.06 12.26 12.04
C GLN A 219 5.26 12.08 11.12
N VAL A 220 5.38 10.90 10.51
CA VAL A 220 6.42 10.60 9.53
C VAL A 220 5.82 10.48 8.13
N SER A 221 6.48 11.10 7.15
CA SER A 221 6.22 10.84 5.73
C SER A 221 7.16 9.74 5.27
N LEU A 222 6.61 8.62 4.80
CA LEU A 222 7.36 7.53 4.20
C LEU A 222 7.40 7.71 2.68
N TYR A 223 8.57 7.48 2.10
CA TYR A 223 8.85 7.58 0.67
C TYR A 223 9.22 6.19 0.15
N SER A 224 8.60 5.77 -0.96
CA SER A 224 9.06 4.58 -1.70
C SER A 224 10.28 4.96 -2.51
N GLN A 225 11.27 4.08 -2.56
CA GLN A 225 12.54 4.31 -3.26
C GLN A 225 12.69 3.46 -4.52
N VAL A 226 11.65 2.71 -4.87
CA VAL A 226 11.67 1.70 -5.91
C VAL A 226 10.42 1.88 -6.77
N GLY A 227 10.63 1.91 -8.09
CA GLY A 227 9.54 1.91 -9.06
C GLY A 227 8.87 0.54 -9.16
N ASP A 228 7.57 0.52 -9.47
CA ASP A 228 6.80 -0.72 -9.56
C ASP A 228 6.98 -1.43 -10.92
N ASN A 229 8.13 -2.06 -11.13
CA ASN A 229 8.39 -2.87 -12.34
C ASN A 229 7.49 -4.12 -12.41
N LEU A 230 6.91 -4.57 -11.29
CA LEU A 230 5.90 -5.64 -11.29
C LEU A 230 4.65 -5.25 -12.10
N TRP A 231 4.39 -3.96 -12.29
CA TRP A 231 3.31 -3.47 -13.17
C TRP A 231 3.38 -4.04 -14.59
N ASN A 232 4.60 -4.29 -15.10
CA ASN A 232 4.81 -4.86 -16.42
C ASN A 232 4.18 -6.26 -16.57
N THR A 233 3.99 -7.00 -15.47
CA THR A 233 3.32 -8.31 -15.48
C THR A 233 1.84 -8.24 -15.83
N MET A 234 1.18 -7.08 -15.68
CA MET A 234 -0.18 -6.86 -16.18
C MET A 234 -0.22 -6.69 -17.69
N ASN A 235 0.84 -6.11 -18.26
CA ASN A 235 0.94 -5.78 -19.68
C ASN A 235 1.44 -6.95 -20.54
N SER A 236 1.89 -8.04 -19.91
CA SER A 236 2.39 -9.24 -20.57
C SER A 236 1.48 -10.46 -20.31
N LEU A 237 1.48 -11.38 -21.27
CA LEU A 237 0.88 -12.71 -21.13
C LEU A 237 1.89 -13.76 -20.66
N GLU A 238 3.16 -13.39 -20.56
CA GLU A 238 4.23 -14.30 -20.15
C GLU A 238 4.09 -14.68 -18.68
N THR A 239 4.27 -15.97 -18.41
CA THR A 239 4.13 -16.59 -17.08
C THR A 239 5.29 -17.56 -16.79
N GLY A 240 6.22 -17.70 -17.72
CA GLY A 240 7.36 -18.62 -17.59
C GLY A 240 8.35 -18.16 -16.53
N THR A 241 9.11 -19.12 -16.01
CA THR A 241 10.17 -18.87 -15.00
C THR A 241 11.19 -17.84 -15.47
N ASP A 242 11.54 -17.85 -16.76
CA ASP A 242 12.52 -16.91 -17.32
C ASP A 242 11.99 -15.47 -17.28
N TYR A 243 10.70 -15.26 -17.58
CA TYR A 243 10.05 -13.96 -17.48
C TYR A 243 9.96 -13.50 -16.02
N VAL A 244 9.53 -14.38 -15.11
CA VAL A 244 9.49 -14.11 -13.67
C VAL A 244 10.88 -13.70 -13.15
N SER A 245 11.92 -14.42 -13.54
CA SER A 245 13.31 -14.09 -13.19
C SER A 245 13.72 -12.73 -13.75
N SER A 246 13.38 -12.41 -15.01
CA SER A 246 13.75 -11.12 -15.60
C SER A 246 13.08 -9.94 -14.90
N VAL A 247 11.83 -10.10 -14.43
CA VAL A 247 11.16 -9.06 -13.63
C VAL A 247 11.80 -8.95 -12.26
N ALA A 248 12.20 -10.08 -11.66
CA ALA A 248 12.93 -10.07 -10.39
C ALA A 248 14.31 -9.40 -10.52
N ASP A 249 15.01 -9.55 -11.64
CA ASP A 249 16.32 -8.94 -11.90
C ASP A 249 16.29 -7.40 -11.85
N ASP A 250 15.16 -6.78 -12.21
CA ASP A 250 14.97 -5.32 -12.08
C ASP A 250 15.04 -4.85 -10.61
N TYR A 251 14.66 -5.72 -9.67
CA TYR A 251 14.71 -5.44 -8.23
C TYR A 251 16.01 -5.97 -7.61
N LEU A 252 16.36 -7.22 -7.86
CA LEU A 252 17.54 -7.88 -7.32
C LEU A 252 17.91 -9.05 -8.20
N SER A 253 19.09 -9.01 -8.83
CA SER A 253 19.61 -10.13 -9.63
C SER A 253 19.90 -11.35 -8.76
N GLU A 254 19.93 -12.54 -9.38
CA GLU A 254 20.21 -13.81 -8.69
C GLU A 254 21.54 -13.81 -7.92
N ASP A 255 22.55 -13.09 -8.43
CA ASP A 255 23.86 -12.95 -7.80
C ASP A 255 23.98 -11.75 -6.84
N GLY A 256 22.91 -10.97 -6.70
CA GLY A 256 22.85 -9.79 -5.82
C GLY A 256 23.64 -8.57 -6.29
N THR A 257 24.19 -8.58 -7.51
CA THR A 257 25.08 -7.50 -8.00
C THR A 257 24.37 -6.37 -8.72
N SER A 258 23.09 -6.52 -9.08
CA SER A 258 22.30 -5.50 -9.78
C SER A 258 20.83 -5.50 -9.37
N GLY A 259 20.12 -4.47 -9.82
CA GLY A 259 18.72 -4.24 -9.49
C GLY A 259 18.56 -3.17 -8.41
N ARG A 260 17.39 -2.55 -8.36
CA ARG A 260 17.17 -1.37 -7.53
C ARG A 260 17.36 -1.62 -6.03
N LEU A 261 17.04 -2.82 -5.54
CA LEU A 261 17.23 -3.16 -4.13
C LEU A 261 18.71 -3.33 -3.80
N ALA A 262 19.53 -3.86 -4.72
CA ALA A 262 20.98 -3.95 -4.53
C ALA A 262 21.61 -2.55 -4.40
N GLU A 263 21.20 -1.60 -5.24
CA GLU A 263 21.67 -0.21 -5.15
C GLU A 263 21.40 0.43 -3.79
N LEU A 264 20.20 0.21 -3.24
CA LEU A 264 19.79 0.75 -1.94
C LEU A 264 20.47 0.04 -0.77
N PHE A 265 20.67 -1.27 -0.89
CA PHE A 265 21.41 -2.07 0.08
C PHE A 265 22.88 -1.62 0.16
N ASP A 266 23.55 -1.46 -0.99
CA ASP A 266 24.94 -0.97 -1.06
C ASP A 266 25.08 0.46 -0.52
N ALA A 267 24.05 1.30 -0.68
CA ALA A 267 24.01 2.64 -0.10
C ALA A 267 23.84 2.63 1.43
N GLY A 268 23.48 1.50 2.04
CA GLY A 268 23.29 1.36 3.49
C GLY A 268 22.08 2.13 4.03
N THR A 269 21.11 2.46 3.17
CA THR A 269 19.89 3.18 3.56
C THR A 269 18.74 2.22 3.82
N PRO A 270 17.81 2.53 4.75
CA PRO A 270 16.58 1.76 4.85
C PRO A 270 15.85 1.68 3.50
N ILE A 271 15.25 0.53 3.23
CA ILE A 271 14.64 0.21 1.95
C ILE A 271 13.11 0.22 2.13
N VAL A 272 12.44 1.13 1.43
CA VAL A 272 10.98 1.18 1.36
C VAL A 272 10.60 1.03 -0.09
N TRP A 273 9.76 0.06 -0.42
CA TRP A 273 9.22 -0.05 -1.77
C TRP A 273 7.73 -0.32 -1.79
N CYS A 274 7.08 0.16 -2.85
CA CYS A 274 5.66 -0.03 -3.12
C CYS A 274 5.47 -0.91 -4.37
N THR A 275 4.47 -1.79 -4.30
CA THR A 275 3.86 -2.43 -5.47
C THR A 275 2.34 -2.46 -5.29
N HIS A 276 1.62 -2.76 -6.36
CA HIS A 276 0.17 -2.68 -6.36
C HIS A 276 -0.51 -4.05 -6.45
N TRP A 277 -1.69 -4.15 -5.84
CA TRP A 277 -2.45 -5.39 -5.78
C TRP A 277 -2.80 -5.96 -7.16
N GLN A 278 -3.18 -5.10 -8.10
CA GLN A 278 -3.46 -5.49 -9.49
C GLN A 278 -2.22 -6.01 -10.24
N SER A 279 -1.02 -5.49 -9.94
CA SER A 279 0.20 -5.95 -10.59
C SER A 279 0.60 -7.32 -10.07
N LEU A 280 0.48 -7.56 -8.76
CA LEU A 280 0.63 -8.89 -8.18
C LEU A 280 -0.38 -9.89 -8.75
N TYR A 281 -1.64 -9.48 -8.91
CA TYR A 281 -2.70 -10.33 -9.45
C TYR A 281 -2.51 -10.65 -10.94
N ALA A 282 -1.97 -9.71 -11.72
CA ALA A 282 -1.71 -9.84 -13.15
C ALA A 282 -2.90 -10.45 -13.92
N ASN A 283 -4.09 -9.89 -13.70
CA ASN A 283 -5.35 -10.34 -14.32
C ASN A 283 -5.70 -11.83 -14.10
N GLY A 284 -5.28 -12.42 -12.98
CA GLY A 284 -5.53 -13.82 -12.64
C GLY A 284 -4.36 -14.77 -12.91
N ARG A 285 -3.32 -14.30 -13.62
CA ARG A 285 -2.11 -15.09 -13.85
C ARG A 285 -1.23 -15.20 -12.59
N ALA A 286 -1.33 -14.21 -11.70
CA ALA A 286 -0.49 -14.10 -10.51
C ALA A 286 1.02 -14.09 -10.81
N THR A 287 1.43 -13.65 -12.02
CA THR A 287 2.85 -13.56 -12.39
C THR A 287 3.58 -12.54 -11.53
N GLY A 288 2.96 -11.39 -11.22
CA GLY A 288 3.53 -10.41 -10.30
C GLY A 288 3.73 -10.99 -8.89
N LEU A 289 2.80 -11.80 -8.39
CA LEU A 289 2.98 -12.49 -7.11
C LEU A 289 4.14 -13.49 -7.14
N GLN A 290 4.34 -14.23 -8.24
CA GLN A 290 5.47 -15.14 -8.40
C GLN A 290 6.80 -14.37 -8.45
N ALA A 291 6.84 -13.23 -9.14
CA ALA A 291 8.01 -12.37 -9.17
C ALA A 291 8.32 -11.75 -7.80
N LEU A 292 7.29 -11.30 -7.06
CA LEU A 292 7.47 -10.83 -5.68
C LEU A 292 8.07 -11.93 -4.78
N ASP A 293 7.56 -13.16 -4.86
CA ASP A 293 8.08 -14.30 -4.10
C ASP A 293 9.55 -14.60 -4.45
N GLU A 294 9.91 -14.52 -5.73
CA GLU A 294 11.29 -14.71 -6.21
C GLU A 294 12.23 -13.59 -5.75
N ILE A 295 11.80 -12.32 -5.82
CA ILE A 295 12.57 -11.18 -5.28
C ILE A 295 12.85 -11.40 -3.80
N CYS A 296 11.82 -11.75 -3.02
CA CYS A 296 11.99 -11.97 -1.58
C CYS A 296 12.84 -13.20 -1.28
N ARG A 297 12.77 -14.26 -2.10
CA ARG A 297 13.69 -15.41 -2.00
C ARG A 297 15.14 -15.00 -2.17
N ARG A 298 15.44 -14.12 -3.11
CA ARG A 298 16.80 -13.59 -3.34
C ARG A 298 17.25 -12.74 -2.17
N VAL A 299 16.39 -11.85 -1.67
CA VAL A 299 16.64 -11.06 -0.45
C VAL A 299 17.02 -11.97 0.73
N ASP A 300 16.20 -13.00 1.01
CA ASP A 300 16.44 -13.94 2.10
C ASP A 300 17.77 -14.70 1.92
N ALA A 301 18.07 -15.15 0.69
CA ALA A 301 19.25 -15.95 0.39
C ALA A 301 20.56 -15.16 0.38
N LEU A 302 20.52 -13.90 -0.07
CA LEU A 302 21.71 -13.07 -0.27
C LEU A 302 22.03 -12.22 0.96
N TRP A 303 21.01 -11.68 1.64
CA TRP A 303 21.22 -10.69 2.71
C TRP A 303 20.94 -11.26 4.10
N GLY A 304 20.04 -12.24 4.23
CA GLY A 304 19.78 -12.91 5.51
C GLY A 304 19.62 -11.94 6.68
N ASP A 305 20.51 -12.04 7.68
CA ASP A 305 20.49 -11.22 8.90
C ASP A 305 21.03 -9.77 8.71
N GLU A 306 21.52 -9.42 7.52
CA GLU A 306 21.96 -8.06 7.18
C GLU A 306 20.78 -7.10 6.96
N ILE A 307 19.57 -7.63 6.78
CA ILE A 307 18.33 -6.85 6.70
C ILE A 307 17.39 -7.16 7.88
N GLU A 308 16.42 -6.28 8.10
CA GLU A 308 15.35 -6.51 9.05
C GLU A 308 14.01 -6.04 8.48
N TRP A 309 13.08 -6.99 8.30
CA TRP A 309 11.72 -6.67 7.91
C TRP A 309 10.99 -5.90 9.00
N MET A 310 10.52 -4.71 8.65
CA MET A 310 9.78 -3.81 9.52
C MET A 310 8.41 -3.44 8.94
N LYS A 311 7.42 -3.35 9.83
CA LYS A 311 6.18 -2.65 9.53
C LYS A 311 6.46 -1.17 9.28
N CYS A 312 5.60 -0.50 8.52
CA CYS A 312 5.74 0.94 8.28
C CYS A 312 5.74 1.76 9.57
N SER A 313 4.95 1.37 10.57
CA SER A 313 4.90 2.01 11.89
C SER A 313 6.16 1.76 12.72
N GLU A 314 6.79 0.59 12.60
CA GLU A 314 8.08 0.28 13.22
C GLU A 314 9.18 1.16 12.62
N LEU A 315 9.24 1.25 11.28
CA LEU A 315 10.17 2.12 10.57
C LEU A 315 9.93 3.61 10.90
N ALA A 316 8.67 4.05 10.94
CA ALA A 316 8.32 5.42 11.31
C ALA A 316 8.75 5.74 12.74
N ALA A 317 8.58 4.83 13.69
CA ALA A 317 9.05 5.01 15.06
C ALA A 317 10.59 5.11 15.12
N MET A 318 11.31 4.31 14.33
CA MET A 318 12.77 4.41 14.21
C MET A 318 13.20 5.78 13.67
N ILE A 319 12.57 6.26 12.60
CA ILE A 319 12.84 7.59 12.02
C ILE A 319 12.55 8.69 13.04
N ALA A 320 11.52 8.49 13.86
CA ALA A 320 11.10 9.42 14.90
C ALA A 320 11.92 9.31 16.20
N ALA A 321 12.82 8.33 16.33
CA ALA A 321 13.65 8.21 17.52
C ALA A 321 14.62 9.41 17.63
N PRO A 322 14.85 9.98 18.83
CA PRO A 322 15.85 11.02 19.01
C PRO A 322 17.22 10.51 18.56
N THR A 323 17.97 11.32 17.82
CA THR A 323 19.30 10.99 17.27
C THR A 323 20.39 10.73 18.33
N GLY A 324 20.06 10.72 19.63
CA GLY A 324 20.97 10.54 20.77
C GLY A 324 20.92 9.17 21.46
N GLU A 325 20.10 8.21 21.01
CA GLU A 325 20.01 6.86 21.60
C GLU A 325 20.42 5.75 20.62
N ARG A 326 21.33 6.03 19.68
CA ARG A 326 22.17 4.95 19.13
C ARG A 326 23.24 4.60 20.16
N ASN A 327 22.80 3.96 21.24
CA ASN A 327 23.68 3.47 22.30
C ASN A 327 24.66 2.47 21.70
N GLU A 328 25.94 2.83 21.80
CA GLU A 328 27.06 1.91 21.95
C GLU A 328 26.75 0.94 23.09
N THR A 329 26.03 -0.16 22.84
CA THR A 329 26.01 -1.32 23.75
C THR A 329 25.38 -2.55 23.10
N ARG A 330 26.13 -3.26 22.25
CA ARG A 330 26.73 -4.58 22.57
C ARG A 330 27.40 -5.19 21.35
#